data_AF-A0A969LDD2-F1
#
_entry.id   AF-A0A969LDD2-F1
#
_cell.length_a   1.000
_cell.length_b   1.000
_cell.length_c   1.000
_cell.angle_alpha   90.00
_cell.angle_beta   90.00
_cell.angle_gamma   90.00
#
_symmetry.space_group_name_H-M   'P 1'
#
loop_
_entity.id
_entity.type
_entity.pdbx_description
1 polymer ?
#
loop_
_entity_poly.entity_id
_entity_poly.type
_entity_poly.pdbx_seq_one_letter_code
_entity_poly.pdbx_strand_id
1 'polypeptide(L)'
;MAINYAPRDAFVVAHWYGPQDETVALQEEELSAARKRLRFEQDDTEDWQQGTYRVEVWIRGYKLGERRFQISGACRPESHDASQPCNADPS
;
A
#
# COMPACT_ATOMS: atom_id res chain seq x y z
N MET A 1 -10.23 -16.41 13.03
CA MET A 1 -10.05 -15.40 14.10
C MET A 1 -9.36 -14.21 13.46
N ALA A 2 -10.12 -13.20 13.02
CA ALA A 2 -9.51 -11.94 12.59
C ALA A 2 -8.95 -11.29 13.85
N ILE A 3 -7.64 -11.12 13.91
CA ILE A 3 -7.00 -10.40 15.01
C ILE A 3 -7.34 -8.92 14.78
N ASN A 4 -8.52 -8.50 15.25
CA ASN A 4 -8.96 -7.11 15.28
C ASN A 4 -8.30 -6.32 16.44
N TYR A 5 -7.23 -6.89 17.03
CA TYR A 5 -6.58 -6.39 18.24
C TYR A 5 -5.10 -6.80 18.26
N ALA A 6 -4.22 -5.83 18.04
CA ALA A 6 -2.80 -6.02 18.24
C ALA A 6 -2.44 -5.66 19.70
N PRO A 7 -1.81 -6.58 20.47
CA PRO A 7 -1.46 -6.32 21.86
C PRO A 7 -0.35 -5.27 21.99
N ARG A 8 -0.19 -4.75 23.21
CA ARG A 8 0.94 -3.90 23.57
C ARG A 8 2.26 -4.67 23.42
N ASP A 9 3.34 -3.97 23.10
CA ASP A 9 4.68 -4.51 22.89
C ASP A 9 4.72 -5.56 21.75
N ALA A 10 3.76 -5.46 20.83
CA ALA A 10 3.73 -6.26 19.62
C ALA A 10 4.58 -5.60 18.53
N PHE A 11 5.37 -6.43 17.85
CA PHE A 11 6.01 -6.08 16.59
C PHE A 11 5.07 -6.47 15.46
N VAL A 12 4.59 -5.47 14.73
CA VAL A 12 3.75 -5.64 13.54
C VAL A 12 4.56 -5.29 12.31
N VAL A 13 4.43 -6.11 11.28
CA VAL A 13 5.13 -5.93 10.01
C VAL A 13 4.12 -5.82 8.88
N ALA A 14 4.19 -4.74 8.10
CA ALA A 14 3.48 -4.60 6.84
C ALA A 14 4.43 -4.90 5.68
N HIS A 15 4.11 -5.95 4.92
CA HIS A 15 4.80 -6.33 3.69
C HIS A 15 4.02 -5.76 2.51
N TRP A 16 4.69 -4.93 1.71
CA TRP A 16 4.12 -4.33 0.51
C TRP A 16 4.64 -5.07 -0.71
N TYR A 17 3.72 -5.45 -1.59
CA TYR A 17 3.98 -6.20 -2.80
C TYR A 17 3.53 -5.42 -4.02
N GLY A 18 4.39 -5.38 -5.02
CA GLY A 18 4.17 -4.77 -6.33
C GLY A 18 3.29 -5.61 -7.25
N PRO A 19 3.07 -5.12 -8.49
CA PRO A 19 2.17 -5.75 -9.46
C PRO A 19 2.59 -7.15 -9.91
N GLN A 20 3.85 -7.54 -9.72
CA GLN A 20 4.39 -8.85 -10.06
C GLN A 20 4.59 -9.72 -8.80
N ASP A 21 3.93 -9.36 -7.69
CA ASP A 21 4.07 -10.00 -6.38
C ASP A 21 5.48 -9.91 -5.76
N GLU A 22 6.31 -8.99 -6.25
CA GLU A 22 7.63 -8.66 -5.70
C GLU A 22 7.51 -7.80 -4.44
N THR A 23 8.37 -8.00 -3.44
CA THR A 23 8.39 -7.12 -2.27
C THR A 23 8.97 -5.76 -2.65
N VAL A 24 8.18 -4.69 -2.48
CA VAL A 24 8.58 -3.31 -2.80
C VAL A 24 8.91 -2.49 -1.55
N ALA A 25 8.33 -2.85 -0.40
CA ALA A 25 8.64 -2.22 0.88
C ALA A 25 8.31 -3.13 2.05
N LEU A 26 8.98 -2.89 3.18
CA LEU A 26 8.72 -3.52 4.46
C LEU A 26 8.68 -2.42 5.53
N GLN A 27 7.61 -2.41 6.33
CA GLN A 27 7.40 -1.42 7.37
C GLN A 27 7.15 -2.12 8.70
N GLU A 28 7.99 -1.83 9.69
CA GLU A 28 7.91 -2.39 11.02
C GLU A 28 7.42 -1.34 12.01
N GLU A 29 6.45 -1.69 12.84
CA GLU A 29 5.95 -0.83 13.92
C GLU A 29 5.93 -1.62 15.23
N GLU A 30 6.57 -1.07 16.26
CA GLU A 30 6.42 -1.54 17.63
C GLU A 30 5.26 -0.79 18.30
N LEU A 31 4.29 -1.54 18.79
CA LEU A 31 3.12 -0.97 19.43
C LEU A 31 3.36 -0.67 20.91
N SER A 32 3.55 0.60 21.25
CA SER A 32 3.69 1.06 22.65
C SER A 32 2.41 0.88 23.50
N ALA A 33 1.27 0.65 22.86
CA ALA A 33 -0.01 0.36 23.47
C ALA A 33 -0.82 -0.57 22.57
N ALA A 34 -1.75 -1.33 23.15
CA ALA A 34 -2.62 -2.17 22.37
C ALA A 34 -3.56 -1.35 21.48
N ARG A 35 -3.72 -1.75 20.22
CA ARG A 35 -4.55 -1.04 19.24
C ARG A 35 -5.55 -1.97 18.56
N LYS A 36 -6.77 -1.48 18.40
CA LYS A 36 -7.83 -2.16 17.61
C LYS A 36 -7.74 -1.86 16.11
N ARG A 37 -7.04 -0.78 15.75
CA ARG A 37 -6.85 -0.34 14.37
C ARG A 37 -5.41 0.08 14.18
N LEU A 38 -4.83 -0.40 13.09
CA LEU A 38 -3.50 -0.04 12.62
C LEU A 38 -3.65 0.72 11.30
N ARG A 39 -2.72 1.61 11.04
CA ARG A 39 -2.65 2.41 9.82
C ARG A 39 -1.20 2.33 9.34
N PHE A 40 -1.03 1.94 8.09
CA PHE A 40 0.25 1.89 7.41
C PHE A 40 0.17 2.77 6.18
N GLU A 41 1.19 3.61 6.00
CA GLU A 41 1.32 4.58 4.93
C GLU A 41 2.75 4.47 4.40
N GLN A 42 2.90 4.60 3.07
CA GLN A 42 4.19 4.61 2.37
C GLN A 42 4.32 5.96 1.69
N ASP A 43 5.40 6.67 2.03
CA ASP A 43 5.62 8.05 1.58
C ASP A 43 6.43 8.11 0.27
N ASP A 44 7.31 7.13 0.03
CA ASP A 44 8.24 7.10 -1.13
C ASP A 44 7.73 6.16 -2.24
N THR A 45 6.56 6.48 -2.81
CA THR A 45 5.94 5.66 -3.88
C THR A 45 6.18 6.18 -5.30
N GLU A 46 7.11 7.12 -5.51
CA GLU A 46 7.33 7.74 -6.83
C GLU A 46 7.83 6.75 -7.88
N ASP A 47 8.64 5.77 -7.47
CA ASP A 47 9.19 4.72 -8.34
C ASP A 47 8.23 3.53 -8.51
N TRP A 48 7.08 3.55 -7.84
CA TRP A 48 6.13 2.45 -7.90
C TRP A 48 5.43 2.45 -9.26
N GLN A 49 5.58 1.36 -9.99
CA GLN A 49 4.94 1.21 -11.29
C GLN A 49 3.43 1.17 -11.18
N GLN A 50 2.74 1.49 -12.27
CA GLN A 50 1.30 1.31 -12.33
C GLN A 50 0.94 -0.18 -12.21
N GLY A 51 -0.15 -0.48 -11.50
CA GLY A 51 -0.60 -1.86 -11.34
C GLY A 51 -1.34 -2.12 -10.04
N THR A 52 -1.66 -3.39 -9.80
CA THR A 52 -2.33 -3.85 -8.59
C THR A 52 -1.29 -4.18 -7.52
N TYR A 53 -1.34 -3.48 -6.41
CA TYR A 53 -0.50 -3.72 -5.26
C TYR A 53 -1.25 -4.51 -4.19
N ARG A 54 -0.50 -5.18 -3.32
CA ARG A 54 -1.01 -5.88 -2.15
C ARG A 54 -0.19 -5.47 -0.93
N VAL A 55 -0.86 -5.22 0.18
CA VAL A 55 -0.24 -5.11 1.49
C VAL A 55 -0.73 -6.23 2.38
N GLU A 56 0.20 -6.89 3.06
CA GLU A 56 -0.09 -7.91 4.07
C GLU A 56 0.44 -7.45 5.41
N VAL A 57 -0.37 -7.58 6.45
CA VAL A 57 0.02 -7.20 7.81
C VAL A 57 0.18 -8.44 8.65
N TRP A 58 1.27 -8.53 9.39
CA TRP A 58 1.68 -9.71 10.15
C TRP A 58 2.05 -9.34 11.59
N ILE A 59 1.77 -10.23 12.54
CA ILE A 59 2.20 -10.14 13.93
C ILE A 59 2.74 -11.49 14.39
N ARG A 60 3.99 -11.55 14.86
CA ARG A 60 4.59 -12.79 15.41
C ARG A 60 4.36 -14.04 14.50
N GLY A 61 4.43 -13.86 13.18
CA GLY A 61 4.19 -14.92 12.19
C GLY A 61 2.73 -15.20 11.82
N TYR A 62 1.75 -14.52 12.42
CA TYR A 62 0.34 -14.62 12.07
C TYR A 62 -0.08 -13.48 11.13
N LYS A 63 -0.70 -13.81 10.00
CA LYS A 63 -1.28 -12.82 9.10
C LYS A 63 -2.52 -12.20 9.73
N LEU A 64 -2.46 -10.90 10.02
CA LEU A 64 -3.56 -10.09 10.53
C LEU A 64 -4.61 -9.81 9.46
N GLY A 65 -4.15 -9.56 8.24
CA GLY A 65 -5.01 -9.27 7.11
C GLY A 65 -4.23 -8.89 5.85
N GLU A 66 -4.96 -8.67 4.77
CA GLU A 66 -4.44 -8.14 3.52
C GLU A 66 -5.37 -7.09 2.94
N ARG A 67 -4.82 -6.17 2.14
CA ARG A 67 -5.59 -5.30 1.25
C ARG A 67 -4.91 -5.24 -0.10
N ARG A 68 -5.72 -5.13 -1.16
CA ARG A 68 -5.25 -4.85 -2.52
C ARG A 68 -5.69 -3.45 -2.91
N PHE A 69 -4.88 -2.76 -3.69
CA PHE A 69 -5.18 -1.42 -4.21
C PHE A 69 -4.54 -1.24 -5.58
N GLN A 70 -5.05 -0.33 -6.38
CA GLN A 70 -4.51 -0.03 -7.70
C GLN A 70 -3.77 1.30 -7.64
N ILE A 71 -2.55 1.33 -8.17
CA ILE A 71 -1.91 2.57 -8.59
C ILE A 71 -2.20 2.72 -10.08
N SER A 72 -3.14 3.61 -10.41
CA SER A 72 -3.30 4.12 -11.77
C SER A 72 -2.32 5.28 -11.94
N GLY A 73 -1.57 5.31 -13.04
CA GLY A 73 -0.68 6.44 -13.32
C GLY A 73 -1.42 7.75 -13.12
N ALA A 74 -0.81 8.67 -12.39
CA ALA A 74 -1.30 10.04 -12.41
C ALA A 74 -1.21 10.49 -13.89
N CYS A 75 -2.36 10.80 -14.50
CA CYS A 75 -2.36 11.85 -15.50
C CYS A 75 -1.91 13.09 -14.74
N ARG A 76 -0.59 13.33 -14.63
CA ARG A 76 -0.08 14.63 -14.25
C ARG A 76 -0.59 15.53 -15.38
N PRO A 77 -1.50 16.50 -15.13
CA PRO A 77 -1.63 17.57 -16.10
C PRO A 77 -0.25 18.23 -16.11
N GLU A 78 0.55 17.92 -17.11
CA GLU A 78 1.76 18.67 -17.39
C GLU A 78 1.30 20.12 -17.53
N SER A 79 1.60 20.90 -16.49
CA SER A 79 1.45 22.33 -16.55
C SER A 79 2.56 22.81 -17.48
N HIS A 80 2.27 22.77 -18.78
CA HIS A 80 2.68 23.68 -19.84
C HIS A 80 2.19 23.09 -21.17
N ASP A 81 1.31 23.83 -21.85
CA ASP A 81 0.67 23.48 -23.13
C ASP A 81 -0.66 22.69 -23.02
N ALA A 82 -1.73 23.45 -22.77
CA ALA A 82 -3.10 23.00 -22.91
C ALA A 82 -3.44 22.79 -24.39
N SER A 83 -3.15 21.62 -24.95
CA SER A 83 -3.66 21.21 -26.27
C SER A 83 -3.63 19.69 -26.48
N GLN A 84 -4.13 18.88 -25.53
CA GLN A 84 -4.62 17.53 -25.86
C GLN A 84 -5.46 16.95 -24.71
N PRO A 85 -6.78 16.73 -24.90
CA PRO A 85 -7.53 15.91 -23.95
C PRO A 85 -7.05 14.46 -24.07
N CYS A 86 -6.68 13.88 -22.94
CA CYS A 86 -6.54 12.44 -22.78
C CYS A 86 -7.93 11.81 -23.01
N ASN A 87 -8.26 11.50 -24.27
CA ASN A 87 -9.25 10.54 -24.74
C ASN A 87 -9.43 10.73 -26.26
N ALA A 88 -8.57 10.10 -27.06
CA ALA A 88 -9.01 9.62 -28.37
C ALA A 88 -9.57 8.22 -28.14
N ASP A 89 -10.87 8.16 -27.84
CA ASP A 89 -11.64 6.94 -27.91
C ASP A 89 -11.50 6.35 -29.33
N PRO A 90 -11.04 5.10 -29.51
CA PRO A 90 -11.07 4.47 -30.80
C PRO A 90 -12.39 3.73 -30.97
N SER A 91 -13.40 4.37 -31.56
CA SER A 91 -14.23 3.86 -32.69
C SER A 91 -15.52 4.65 -32.88
#